data_AF-B9BX69-F1
#
_entry.id   AF-B9BX69-F1
#
_cell.length_a   1.000
_cell.length_b   1.000
_cell.length_c   1.000
_cell.angle_alpha   90.00
_cell.angle_beta   90.00
_cell.angle_gamma   90.00
#
_symmetry.space_group_name_H-M   'P 1'
#
loop_
_entity.id
_entity.type
_entity.pdbx_description
1 polymer ?
#
loop_
_entity_poly.entity_id
_entity_poly.type
_entity_poly.pdbx_seq_one_letter_code
_entity_poly.pdbx_strand_id
1 'polypeptide(L)'
;MSRLEELFALHARAAKLPEPVREHRFHPVRRFRFDFAWPHAKVAVEIEGGVWTGGRHTRGAGFESDAHKYNLAALDGWRVFRFTGAMVKSGAAISTVIQALKEGA
;
A
#
# COMPACT_ATOMS: atom_id res chain seq x y z
N MET A 1 -13.25 2.48 -4.89
CA MET A 1 -12.31 3.27 -4.08
C MET A 1 -12.88 3.37 -2.69
N SER A 2 -12.17 2.87 -1.68
CA SER A 2 -12.68 2.82 -0.31
C SER A 2 -12.58 4.17 0.41
N ARG A 3 -13.41 4.40 1.44
CA ARG A 3 -13.32 5.61 2.28
C ARG A 3 -11.94 5.76 2.95
N LEU A 4 -11.25 4.65 3.20
CA LEU A 4 -9.92 4.65 3.82
C LEU A 4 -8.83 5.04 2.81
N GLU A 5 -8.91 4.57 1.58
CA GLU A 5 -8.03 5.03 0.49
C GLU A 5 -8.18 6.53 0.26
N GLU A 6 -9.41 7.06 0.23
CA GLU A 6 -9.64 8.50 0.06
C GLU A 6 -9.07 9.32 1.23
N LEU A 7 -9.21 8.83 2.46
CA LEU A 7 -8.61 9.48 3.62
C LEU A 7 -7.08 9.48 3.54
N PHE A 8 -6.47 8.36 3.13
CA PHE A 8 -5.03 8.28 2.93
C PHE A 8 -4.56 9.24 1.81
N ALA A 9 -5.27 9.30 0.68
CA ALA A 9 -4.97 10.22 -0.41
C ALA A 9 -5.06 11.69 0.04
N LEU A 10 -6.06 12.03 0.87
CA LEU A 10 -6.16 13.34 1.50
C LEU A 10 -4.94 13.64 2.38
N HIS A 11 -4.49 12.68 3.20
CA HIS A 11 -3.29 12.84 4.02
C HIS A 11 -2.03 13.05 3.19
N ALA A 12 -1.85 12.27 2.11
CA ALA A 12 -0.71 12.43 1.19
C ALA A 12 -0.67 13.82 0.55
N ARG A 13 -1.83 14.31 0.08
CA ARG A 13 -1.95 15.66 -0.47
C ARG A 13 -1.67 16.74 0.58
N ALA A 14 -2.23 16.60 1.79
CA ALA A 14 -1.99 17.54 2.89
C ALA A 14 -0.51 17.59 3.30
N ALA A 15 0.18 16.45 3.26
CA ALA A 15 1.61 16.33 3.49
C ALA A 15 2.49 16.80 2.32
N LYS A 16 1.89 17.25 1.21
CA LYS A 16 2.58 17.70 -0.01
C LYS A 16 3.54 16.63 -0.57
N LEU A 17 3.20 15.36 -0.44
CA LEU A 17 3.93 14.30 -1.10
C LEU A 17 3.73 14.40 -2.63
N PRO A 18 4.67 13.88 -3.44
CA PRO A 18 4.41 13.68 -4.87
C PRO A 18 3.13 12.88 -5.07
N GLU A 19 2.40 13.13 -6.15
CA GLU A 19 1.14 12.43 -6.39
C GLU A 19 1.39 10.91 -6.54
N PRO A 20 0.78 10.05 -5.72
CA PRO A 20 0.95 8.60 -5.85
C PRO A 20 0.20 8.06 -7.07
N VAL A 21 0.76 7.04 -7.71
CA VAL A 21 0.05 6.24 -8.72
C VAL A 21 -0.90 5.29 -8.01
N ARG A 22 -2.21 5.43 -8.28
CA ARG A 22 -3.23 4.53 -7.73
C ARG A 22 -3.32 3.24 -8.54
N GLU A 23 -3.66 2.13 -7.90
CA GLU A 23 -3.87 0.82 -8.56
C GLU A 23 -2.66 0.38 -9.43
N HIS A 24 -1.45 0.71 -8.97
CA HIS A 24 -0.23 0.54 -9.75
C HIS A 24 0.08 -0.94 -9.96
N ARG A 25 -0.01 -1.39 -11.22
CA ARG A 25 0.41 -2.73 -11.62
C ARG A 25 1.93 -2.80 -11.72
N PHE A 26 2.58 -3.38 -10.71
CA PHE A 26 4.04 -3.49 -10.68
C PHE A 26 4.57 -4.72 -11.42
N HIS A 27 3.77 -5.79 -11.53
CA HIS A 27 4.23 -7.05 -12.10
C HIS A 27 3.86 -7.18 -13.60
N PRO A 28 4.79 -7.57 -14.50
CA PRO A 28 4.55 -7.63 -15.94
C PRO A 28 3.55 -8.72 -16.34
N VAL A 29 3.64 -9.90 -15.72
CA VAL A 29 2.78 -11.05 -16.06
C VAL A 29 1.51 -11.10 -15.19
N ARG A 30 1.66 -11.12 -13.86
CA ARG A 30 0.55 -11.13 -12.91
C ARG A 30 -0.17 -9.78 -12.86
N ARG A 31 -1.47 -9.79 -12.56
CA ARG A 31 -2.30 -8.59 -12.44
C ARG A 31 -2.24 -7.97 -11.04
N PHE A 32 -1.13 -8.14 -10.32
CA PHE A 32 -0.96 -7.58 -8.98
C PHE A 32 -0.85 -6.06 -9.05
N ARG A 33 -1.55 -5.39 -8.13
CA ARG A 33 -1.63 -3.93 -8.03
C ARG A 33 -1.40 -3.51 -6.59
N PHE A 34 -0.79 -2.34 -6.40
CA PHE A 34 -0.78 -1.63 -5.14
C PHE A 34 -1.87 -0.56 -5.12
N ASP A 35 -2.50 -0.31 -3.97
CA ASP A 35 -3.51 0.75 -3.83
C ASP A 35 -2.89 2.11 -4.17
N PHE A 36 -1.66 2.35 -3.68
CA PHE A 36 -0.85 3.52 -4.00
C PHE A 36 0.62 3.14 -4.19
N ALA A 37 1.31 3.84 -5.09
CA ALA A 37 2.73 3.67 -5.30
C ALA A 37 3.43 4.98 -5.67
N TRP A 38 4.70 5.09 -5.29
CA TRP A 38 5.67 6.02 -5.84
C TRP A 38 6.72 5.22 -6.62
N PRO A 39 6.50 4.95 -7.93
CA PRO A 39 7.36 4.04 -8.69
C PRO A 39 8.82 4.50 -8.76
N HIS A 40 9.06 5.82 -8.82
CA HIS A 40 10.41 6.38 -8.83
C HIS A 40 11.21 6.04 -7.56
N ALA A 41 10.54 5.84 -6.42
CA ALA A 41 11.16 5.52 -5.14
C ALA A 41 10.97 4.05 -4.72
N LYS A 42 10.31 3.23 -5.56
CA LYS A 42 9.88 1.86 -5.25
C LYS A 42 9.21 1.73 -3.87
N VAL A 43 8.35 2.69 -3.52
CA VAL A 43 7.52 2.65 -2.31
C VAL A 43 6.08 2.35 -2.70
N ALA A 44 5.48 1.37 -2.03
CA ALA A 44 4.09 0.96 -2.25
C ALA A 44 3.31 0.95 -0.93
N VAL A 45 2.00 1.20 -1.03
CA VAL A 45 1.08 1.22 0.10
C VAL A 45 -0.14 0.36 -0.21
N GLU A 46 -0.53 -0.48 0.75
CA GLU A 46 -1.77 -1.25 0.80
C GLU A 46 -2.61 -0.81 2.00
N ILE A 47 -3.88 -0.54 1.79
CA ILE A 47 -4.85 -0.19 2.82
C ILE A 47 -5.72 -1.41 3.10
N GLU A 48 -5.38 -2.12 4.17
CA GLU A 48 -6.04 -3.34 4.59
C GLU A 48 -7.39 -3.02 5.25
N GLY A 49 -8.45 -3.05 4.43
CA GLY A 49 -9.83 -2.99 4.89
C GLY A 49 -10.31 -4.31 5.48
N GLY A 50 -11.22 -4.26 6.48
CA GLY A 50 -11.93 -5.46 6.95
C GLY A 50 -11.08 -6.52 7.66
N VAL A 51 -9.92 -6.15 8.23
CA VAL A 51 -9.03 -7.07 8.97
C VAL A 51 -9.77 -7.87 10.06
N TRP A 52 -10.81 -7.28 10.66
CA TRP A 52 -11.58 -7.88 11.76
C TRP A 52 -12.88 -8.56 11.33
N THR A 53 -13.21 -8.57 10.03
CA THR A 53 -14.52 -9.05 9.54
C THR A 53 -14.47 -10.39 8.82
N GLY A 54 -13.40 -11.19 8.98
CA GLY A 54 -13.31 -12.54 8.39
C GLY A 54 -13.34 -12.56 6.86
N GLY A 55 -12.64 -11.61 6.24
CA GLY A 55 -12.65 -11.38 4.80
C GLY A 55 -11.72 -12.28 3.97
N ARG A 56 -11.54 -11.93 2.69
CA ARG A 56 -10.70 -12.64 1.72
C ARG A 56 -9.28 -12.95 2.24
N HIS A 57 -8.70 -12.07 3.05
CA HIS A 57 -7.32 -12.17 3.53
C HIS A 57 -7.16 -13.17 4.69
N THR A 58 -8.26 -13.64 5.30
CA THR A 58 -8.23 -14.68 6.34
C THR A 58 -8.53 -16.08 5.79
N ARG A 59 -8.85 -16.22 4.49
CA ARG A 59 -8.99 -17.52 3.82
C ARG A 59 -7.63 -17.94 3.27
N GLY A 60 -7.23 -19.20 3.47
CA GLY A 60 -5.89 -19.71 3.10
C GLY A 60 -5.44 -19.34 1.68
N ALA A 61 -6.31 -19.53 0.68
CA ALA A 61 -5.99 -19.20 -0.71
C ALA A 61 -5.80 -17.69 -0.97
N GLY A 62 -6.51 -16.82 -0.24
CA GLY A 62 -6.32 -15.37 -0.34
C GLY A 62 -4.99 -14.95 0.26
N PHE A 63 -4.68 -15.47 1.45
CA PHE A 63 -3.42 -15.24 2.13
C PHE A 63 -2.20 -15.71 1.30
N GLU A 64 -2.25 -16.91 0.70
CA GLU A 64 -1.17 -17.41 -0.16
C GLU A 64 -0.95 -16.52 -1.40
N SER A 65 -2.03 -16.04 -2.01
CA SER A 65 -1.93 -15.11 -3.15
C SER A 65 -1.28 -13.78 -2.73
N ASP A 66 -1.62 -13.27 -1.56
CA ASP A 66 -1.04 -12.04 -1.02
C ASP A 66 0.44 -12.23 -0.67
N ALA A 67 0.80 -13.35 -0.04
CA ALA A 67 2.19 -13.71 0.23
C ALA A 67 3.01 -13.76 -1.06
N HIS A 68 2.48 -14.38 -2.12
CA HIS A 68 3.16 -14.42 -3.41
C HIS A 68 3.30 -13.02 -4.03
N LYS A 69 2.28 -12.16 -3.96
CA LYS A 69 2.35 -10.77 -4.41
C LYS A 69 3.47 -10.02 -3.68
N TYR A 70 3.55 -10.11 -2.36
CA TYR A 70 4.55 -9.39 -1.58
C TYR A 70 5.96 -9.92 -1.78
N ASN A 71 6.14 -11.23 -1.94
CA ASN A 71 7.45 -11.80 -2.25
C ASN A 71 7.98 -11.31 -3.60
N LEU A 72 7.13 -11.27 -4.64
CA LEU A 72 7.53 -10.73 -5.94
C LEU A 72 7.83 -9.24 -5.87
N ALA A 73 7.03 -8.47 -5.13
CA ALA A 73 7.31 -7.05 -4.90
C ALA A 73 8.68 -6.84 -4.24
N ALA A 74 9.00 -7.65 -3.22
CA ALA A 74 10.29 -7.59 -2.54
C ALA A 74 11.46 -7.94 -3.47
N LEU A 75 11.33 -8.98 -4.30
CA LEU A 75 12.33 -9.34 -5.31
C LEU A 75 12.56 -8.21 -6.33
N ASP A 76 11.49 -7.49 -6.69
CA ASP A 76 11.54 -6.32 -7.57
C ASP A 76 12.06 -5.05 -6.86
N GLY A 77 12.46 -5.15 -5.58
CA GLY A 77 13.04 -4.05 -4.79
C GLY A 77 12.02 -3.05 -4.25
N TRP A 78 10.75 -3.43 -4.16
CA TRP A 78 9.72 -2.59 -3.55
C TRP A 78 9.75 -2.67 -2.03
N ARG A 79 9.65 -1.50 -1.40
CA ARG A 79 9.25 -1.37 0.01
C ARG A 79 7.74 -1.24 0.07
N VAL A 80 7.07 -2.32 0.47
CA VAL A 80 5.61 -2.38 0.56
C VAL A 80 5.18 -2.19 2.01
N PHE A 81 4.40 -1.14 2.27
CA PHE A 81 3.83 -0.85 3.59
C PHE A 81 2.33 -1.15 3.61
N ARG A 82 1.90 -1.91 4.62
CA ARG A 82 0.49 -2.34 4.76
C ARG A 82 -0.10 -1.67 5.99
N PHE A 83 -1.22 -0.98 5.83
CA PHE A 83 -1.82 -0.20 6.91
C PHE A 83 -3.27 -0.62 7.14
N THR A 84 -3.62 -0.79 8.40
CA THR A 84 -5.02 -0.95 8.80
C THR A 84 -5.75 0.39 8.73
N GLY A 85 -7.08 0.36 8.65
CA GLY A 85 -7.88 1.58 8.72
C GLY A 85 -7.64 2.42 9.99
N ALA A 86 -7.26 1.81 11.12
CA ALA A 86 -6.91 2.54 12.34
C ALA A 86 -5.61 3.34 12.17
N MET A 87 -4.60 2.76 11.52
CA MET A 87 -3.33 3.43 11.21
C MET A 87 -3.50 4.58 10.21
N VAL A 88 -4.42 4.45 9.26
CA VAL A 88 -4.77 5.56 8.36
C VAL A 88 -5.41 6.70 9.16
N LYS A 89 -6.42 6.40 9.97
CA LYS A 89 -7.16 7.40 10.75
C LYS A 89 -6.30 8.14 11.78
N SER A 90 -5.34 7.45 12.40
CA SER A 90 -4.44 8.07 13.38
C SER A 90 -3.30 8.88 12.75
N GLY A 91 -3.14 8.82 11.42
CA GLY A 91 -2.02 9.45 10.71
C GLY A 91 -0.71 8.66 10.77
N ALA A 92 -0.66 7.51 11.46
CA ALA A 92 0.52 6.66 11.49
C ALA A 92 0.96 6.21 10.09
N ALA A 93 -0.01 5.88 9.22
CA ALA A 93 0.26 5.46 7.85
C ALA A 93 1.02 6.52 7.05
N ILE A 94 0.57 7.78 7.10
CA ILE A 94 1.21 8.85 6.33
C ILE A 94 2.58 9.22 6.90
N SER A 95 2.73 9.22 8.23
CA SER A 95 4.03 9.46 8.89
C SER A 95 5.09 8.47 8.45
N THR A 96 4.76 7.18 8.38
CA THR A 96 5.67 6.14 7.89
C THR A 96 6.05 6.37 6.42
N VAL A 97 5.09 6.72 5.58
CA VAL A 97 5.33 6.95 4.14
C VAL A 97 6.21 8.18 3.90
N ILE A 98 6.02 9.25 4.67
CA ILE A 98 6.92 10.43 4.63
C ILE A 98 8.37 10.02 4.94
N GLN A 99 8.58 9.17 5.95
CA GLN A 99 9.92 8.68 6.28
C GLN A 99 10.50 7.83 5.15
N ALA A 100 9.72 6.87 4.64
CA ALA A 100 10.15 5.98 3.57
C ALA A 100 10.59 6.76 2.31
N LEU A 101 9.87 7.83 1.94
CA LEU A 101 10.22 8.65 0.78
C LEU A 101 11.44 9.54 1.00
N LYS A 102 11.78 9.89 2.24
CA LYS A 102 12.99 10.67 2.57
C LYS A 102 14.27 9.84 2.48
N GLU A 103 14.21 8.57 2.85
CA GLU A 103 15.38 7.67 2.87
C GLU A 103 15.84 7.21 1.47
N GLY A 104 15.02 7.44 0.44
CA GLY A 104 15.32 7.08 -0.95
C GLY A 104 15.63 8.26 -1.86
N ALA A 105 15.76 9.47 -1.30
CA ALA A 105 16.13 10.71 -2.01
C ALA A 105 17.63 10.99 -1.90
#